data_AF-A0A4Z1BQX7-F1
#
_entry.id   AF-A0A4Z1BQX7-F1
#
_cell.length_a   1.000
_cell.length_b   1.000
_cell.length_c   1.000
_cell.angle_alpha   90.00
_cell.angle_beta   90.00
_cell.angle_gamma   90.00
#
_symmetry.space_group_name_H-M   'P 1'
#
loop_
_entity.id
_entity.type
_entity.pdbx_description
1 polymer ?
#
loop_
_entity_poly.entity_id
_entity_poly.type
_entity_poly.pdbx_seq_one_letter_code
_entity_poly.pdbx_strand_id
1 'polypeptide(L)'
;MDFIKQFHSGWAYLVILMGVIFVISTLIYAISKKDTNATIKKIGLFTTITFHVQLLLGLVYYIMMFSALEPSGIMKDSGLRLTFVEHPMMMIAGVVFMTIANAKLKRSTTVPMNVTIFAIIGLVCILSRIPYHVWFA
;
A
#
# COMPACT_ATOMS: atom_id res chain seq x y z
N MET A 1 2.56 -19.64 -12.86
CA MET A 1 2.61 -18.91 -11.58
C MET A 1 3.57 -17.72 -11.62
N ASP A 2 4.67 -17.83 -12.37
CA ASP A 2 5.74 -16.82 -12.37
C ASP A 2 5.31 -15.44 -12.85
N PHE A 3 4.44 -15.36 -13.87
CA PHE A 3 3.97 -14.06 -14.39
C PHE A 3 3.26 -13.22 -13.31
N ILE A 4 2.32 -13.81 -12.55
CA ILE A 4 1.58 -13.07 -11.51
C ILE A 4 2.53 -12.62 -10.39
N LYS A 5 3.46 -13.48 -9.96
CA LYS A 5 4.50 -13.12 -8.99
C LYS A 5 5.35 -11.94 -9.49
N GLN A 6 5.87 -12.04 -10.71
CA GLN A 6 6.72 -11.01 -11.32
C GLN A 6 5.94 -9.70 -11.50
N PHE A 7 4.69 -9.76 -11.93
CA PHE A 7 3.86 -8.57 -12.12
C PHE A 7 3.51 -7.91 -10.78
N HIS A 8 3.11 -8.67 -9.76
CA HIS A 8 2.86 -8.13 -8.42
C HIS A 8 4.12 -7.50 -7.79
N SER A 9 5.27 -8.15 -7.95
CA SER A 9 6.57 -7.65 -7.50
C SER A 9 7.01 -6.39 -8.24
N GLY A 10 6.84 -6.35 -9.57
CA GLY A 10 7.13 -5.19 -10.40
C GLY A 10 6.21 -4.01 -10.09
N TRP A 11 4.92 -4.26 -9.91
CA TRP A 11 3.93 -3.23 -9.59
C TRP A 11 4.14 -2.61 -8.19
N ALA A 12 4.71 -3.37 -7.25
CA ALA A 12 5.07 -2.88 -5.92
C ALA A 12 6.02 -1.66 -5.97
N TYR A 13 6.93 -1.59 -6.95
CA TYR A 13 7.78 -0.40 -7.12
C TYR A 13 6.96 0.85 -7.44
N LEU A 14 5.95 0.72 -8.30
CA LEU A 14 5.04 1.81 -8.64
C LEU A 14 4.18 2.22 -7.43
N VAL A 15 3.76 1.26 -6.61
CA VAL A 15 3.03 1.50 -5.34
C VAL A 15 3.86 2.34 -4.39
N ILE A 16 5.13 1.97 -4.15
CA ILE A 16 6.02 2.73 -3.27
C ILE A 16 6.24 4.13 -3.83
N LEU A 17 6.53 4.25 -5.12
CA LEU A 17 6.74 5.55 -5.77
C LEU A 17 5.52 6.46 -5.61
N MET A 18 4.33 5.97 -5.94
CA MET A 18 3.09 6.73 -5.81
C MET A 18 2.78 7.08 -4.35
N GLY A 19 3.03 6.17 -3.42
CA GLY A 19 2.88 6.40 -1.98
C GLY A 19 3.78 7.54 -1.48
N VAL A 20 5.06 7.54 -1.87
CA VAL A 20 6.02 8.60 -1.54
C VAL A 20 5.61 9.94 -2.14
N ILE A 21 5.24 9.96 -3.43
CA ILE A 21 4.74 11.17 -4.11
C ILE A 21 3.53 11.73 -3.37
N PHE A 22 2.59 10.88 -2.96
CA PHE A 22 1.38 11.29 -2.26
C PHE A 22 1.68 11.86 -0.87
N VAL A 23 2.54 11.22 -0.10
CA VAL A 23 2.98 11.71 1.23
C VAL A 23 3.65 13.06 1.10
N ILE A 24 4.65 13.21 0.22
CA ILE A 24 5.38 14.47 0.04
C ILE A 24 4.42 15.58 -0.43
N SER A 25 3.56 15.28 -1.40
CA SER A 25 2.63 16.27 -1.96
C SER A 25 1.63 16.74 -0.91
N THR A 26 1.02 15.82 -0.15
CA THR A 26 0.06 16.18 0.91
C THR A 26 0.73 16.90 2.07
N LEU A 27 1.96 16.55 2.43
CA LEU A 27 2.76 17.26 3.44
C LEU A 27 3.02 18.72 3.05
N ILE A 28 3.50 18.96 1.82
CA ILE A 28 3.74 20.32 1.31
C ILE A 28 2.44 21.13 1.32
N TYR A 29 1.33 20.54 0.84
CA TYR A 29 0.05 21.25 0.82
C TYR A 29 -0.46 21.55 2.24
N ALA A 30 -0.32 20.61 3.18
CA ALA A 30 -0.76 20.79 4.55
C ALA A 30 0.05 21.87 5.30
N ILE A 31 1.38 21.86 5.20
CA ILE A 31 2.25 22.84 5.87
C ILE A 31 2.07 24.23 5.26
N SER A 32 1.95 24.32 3.93
CA SER A 32 1.70 25.58 3.22
C SER A 32 0.24 26.04 3.29
N LYS A 33 -0.65 25.32 3.98
CA LYS A 33 -2.10 25.59 4.05
C LYS A 33 -2.74 25.81 2.68
N LYS A 34 -2.31 25.05 1.67
CA LYS A 34 -2.77 25.19 0.28
C LYS A 34 -4.19 24.63 0.12
N ASP A 35 -4.94 25.30 -0.73
CA ASP A 35 -6.22 24.80 -1.21
C ASP A 35 -6.06 23.53 -2.03
N THR A 36 -7.06 22.67 -1.89
CA THR A 36 -7.16 21.41 -2.59
C THR A 36 -7.56 21.66 -4.04
N ASN A 37 -6.63 21.48 -4.95
CA ASN A 37 -6.83 21.64 -6.39
C ASN A 37 -6.94 20.30 -7.12
N ALA A 38 -7.15 20.36 -8.44
CA ALA A 38 -7.25 19.17 -9.29
C ALA A 38 -5.98 18.30 -9.27
N THR A 39 -4.79 18.91 -9.14
CA THR A 39 -3.52 18.20 -9.15
C THR A 39 -3.40 17.26 -7.95
N ILE A 40 -3.56 17.77 -6.72
CA ILE A 40 -3.44 16.94 -5.52
C ILE A 40 -4.54 15.86 -5.46
N LYS A 41 -5.76 16.18 -5.91
CA LYS A 41 -6.85 15.19 -6.02
C LYS A 41 -6.53 14.08 -7.01
N LYS A 42 -5.92 14.40 -8.16
CA LYS A 42 -5.46 13.39 -9.15
C LYS A 42 -4.34 12.52 -8.58
N ILE A 43 -3.37 13.10 -7.87
CA ILE A 43 -2.30 12.34 -7.19
C ILE A 43 -2.93 11.34 -6.21
N GLY A 44 -3.85 11.79 -5.35
CA GLY A 44 -4.55 10.91 -4.42
C GLY A 44 -5.35 9.81 -5.11
N LEU A 45 -6.04 10.12 -6.21
CA LEU A 45 -6.77 9.14 -7.02
C LEU A 45 -5.84 8.07 -7.61
N PHE A 46 -4.78 8.46 -8.32
CA PHE A 46 -3.85 7.52 -8.95
C PHE A 46 -3.09 6.68 -7.93
N THR A 47 -2.72 7.26 -6.79
CA THR A 47 -2.11 6.52 -5.67
C THR A 47 -3.08 5.45 -5.17
N THR A 48 -4.33 5.82 -4.92
CA THR A 48 -5.35 4.88 -4.43
C THR A 48 -5.60 3.76 -5.45
N ILE A 49 -5.72 4.07 -6.75
CA ILE A 49 -5.91 3.05 -7.80
C ILE A 49 -4.73 2.08 -7.82
N THR A 50 -3.50 2.61 -7.81
CA THR A 50 -2.27 1.82 -7.80
C THR A 50 -2.24 0.82 -6.64
N PHE A 51 -2.61 1.28 -5.44
CA PHE A 51 -2.64 0.45 -4.23
C PHE A 51 -3.73 -0.63 -4.28
N HIS A 52 -4.91 -0.32 -4.84
CA HIS A 52 -5.96 -1.33 -5.02
C HIS A 52 -5.59 -2.39 -6.05
N VAL A 53 -4.98 -2.00 -7.17
CA VAL A 53 -4.46 -2.95 -8.17
C VAL A 53 -3.41 -3.87 -7.52
N GLN A 54 -2.47 -3.31 -6.74
CA GLN A 54 -1.49 -4.10 -6.00
C GLN A 54 -2.16 -5.11 -5.06
N LEU A 55 -3.17 -4.68 -4.31
CA LEU A 55 -3.89 -5.56 -3.38
C LEU A 55 -4.59 -6.70 -4.13
N LEU A 56 -5.25 -6.41 -5.25
CA LEU A 56 -5.92 -7.44 -6.05
C LEU A 56 -4.92 -8.45 -6.61
N LEU A 57 -3.80 -7.99 -7.17
CA LEU A 57 -2.73 -8.87 -7.64
C LEU A 57 -2.16 -9.73 -6.51
N GLY A 58 -1.98 -9.12 -5.33
CA GLY A 58 -1.47 -9.80 -4.14
C GLY A 58 -2.44 -10.83 -3.61
N LEU A 59 -3.75 -10.56 -3.61
CA LEU A 59 -4.79 -11.49 -3.19
C LEU A 59 -4.90 -12.68 -4.14
N VAL A 60 -4.85 -12.44 -5.46
CA VAL A 60 -4.82 -13.53 -6.46
C VAL A 60 -3.59 -14.41 -6.22
N TYR A 61 -2.41 -13.81 -6.09
CA TYR A 61 -1.18 -14.57 -5.81
C TYR A 61 -1.24 -15.33 -4.47
N TYR A 62 -1.77 -14.70 -3.42
CA TYR A 62 -1.95 -15.27 -2.11
C TYR A 62 -2.84 -16.52 -2.15
N ILE A 63 -4.01 -16.43 -2.78
CA ILE A 63 -4.96 -17.56 -2.88
C ILE A 63 -4.31 -18.73 -3.63
N MET A 64 -3.63 -18.47 -4.74
CA MET A 64 -2.94 -19.49 -5.54
C MET A 64 -1.85 -20.24 -4.75
N MET A 65 -1.09 -19.52 -3.92
CA MET A 65 -0.04 -20.10 -3.08
C MET A 65 -0.61 -20.81 -1.86
N PHE A 66 -1.60 -20.20 -1.20
CA PHE A 66 -2.21 -20.75 0.01
C PHE A 66 -2.94 -22.07 -0.28
N SER A 67 -3.57 -22.23 -1.45
CA SER A 67 -4.21 -23.49 -1.84
C SER A 67 -3.25 -24.67 -2.00
N ALA A 68 -1.96 -24.40 -2.17
CA ALA A 68 -0.92 -25.42 -2.35
C ALA A 68 -0.11 -25.68 -1.05
N LEU A 69 -0.44 -24.99 0.05
CA LEU A 69 0.29 -25.05 1.31
C LEU A 69 -0.47 -25.84 2.36
N GLU A 70 0.25 -26.68 3.09
CA GLU A 70 -0.23 -27.26 4.35
C GLU A 70 -0.26 -26.17 5.43
N PRO A 71 -1.43 -25.78 5.97
CA PRO A 71 -1.53 -24.68 6.93
C PRO A 71 -0.80 -24.97 8.25
N SER A 72 -0.61 -26.25 8.57
CA SER A 72 0.09 -26.69 9.78
C SER A 72 1.56 -26.32 9.70
N GLY A 73 1.96 -25.28 10.44
CA GLY A 73 3.36 -24.84 10.55
C GLY A 73 3.60 -23.39 10.15
N ILE A 74 2.66 -22.73 9.46
CA ILE A 74 2.80 -21.32 9.05
C ILE A 74 3.11 -20.43 10.25
N MET A 75 2.43 -20.64 11.38
CA MET A 75 2.65 -19.82 12.58
C MET A 75 3.98 -20.13 13.28
N LYS A 76 4.55 -21.33 13.09
CA LYS A 76 5.79 -21.75 13.73
C LYS A 76 7.02 -21.24 12.98
N ASP A 77 6.95 -21.21 11.65
CA ASP A 77 8.03 -20.70 10.80
C ASP A 77 7.91 -19.17 10.62
N SER A 78 8.98 -18.44 10.93
CA SER A 78 8.96 -16.98 10.88
C SER A 78 8.87 -16.43 9.45
N GLY A 79 9.44 -17.11 8.46
CA GLY A 79 9.40 -16.70 7.05
C GLY A 79 8.01 -16.91 6.43
N LEU A 80 7.39 -18.06 6.71
CA LEU A 80 6.02 -18.35 6.29
C LEU A 80 5.03 -17.43 7.00
N ARG A 81 5.17 -17.20 8.31
CA ARG A 81 4.30 -16.26 9.04
C ARG A 81 4.40 -14.84 8.50
N LEU A 82 5.61 -14.36 8.22
CA LEU A 82 5.81 -13.06 7.58
C LEU A 82 5.08 -12.98 6.24
N THR A 83 5.24 -13.98 5.39
CA THR A 83 4.74 -13.97 4.00
C THR A 83 3.23 -14.17 3.90
N PHE A 84 2.64 -15.06 4.71
CA PHE A 84 1.24 -15.46 4.58
C PHE A 84 0.30 -14.84 5.62
N VAL A 85 0.84 -14.19 6.66
CA VAL A 85 0.02 -13.60 7.74
C VAL A 85 0.35 -12.13 7.92
N GLU A 86 1.59 -11.82 8.29
CA GLU A 86 1.97 -10.46 8.68
C GLU A 86 1.97 -9.51 7.47
N HIS A 87 2.47 -9.96 6.31
CA HIS A 87 2.49 -9.19 5.08
C HIS A 87 1.08 -8.86 4.56
N PRO A 88 0.19 -9.83 4.26
CA PRO A 88 -1.16 -9.52 3.78
C PRO A 88 -1.95 -8.64 4.74
N MET A 89 -1.82 -8.88 6.06
CA MET A 89 -2.48 -8.07 7.08
C MET A 89 -2.05 -6.60 7.00
N MET A 90 -0.74 -6.34 6.92
CA MET A 90 -0.23 -4.97 6.83
C MET A 90 -0.46 -4.33 5.46
N MET A 91 -0.53 -5.10 4.38
CA MET A 91 -0.91 -4.58 3.06
C MET A 91 -2.36 -4.08 3.07
N ILE A 92 -3.29 -4.86 3.64
CA ILE A 92 -4.69 -4.46 3.78
C ILE A 92 -4.79 -3.20 4.64
N ALA A 93 -4.12 -3.17 5.80
CA ALA A 93 -4.11 -1.99 6.66
C ALA A 93 -3.57 -0.75 5.92
N GLY A 94 -2.46 -0.90 5.18
CA GLY A 94 -1.87 0.17 4.38
C GLY A 94 -2.81 0.73 3.31
N VAL A 95 -3.51 -0.15 2.58
CA VAL A 95 -4.50 0.24 1.56
C VAL A 95 -5.69 0.95 2.18
N VAL A 96 -6.18 0.48 3.34
CA VAL A 96 -7.27 1.13 4.08
C VAL A 96 -6.88 2.56 4.49
N PHE A 97 -5.69 2.74 5.07
CA PHE A 97 -5.22 4.06 5.46
C PHE A 97 -5.02 5.01 4.27
N MET A 98 -4.47 4.52 3.15
CA MET A 98 -4.37 5.32 1.93
C MET A 98 -5.74 5.71 1.36
N THR A 99 -6.71 4.81 1.44
CA THR A 99 -8.08 5.08 1.00
C THR A 99 -8.74 6.15 1.88
N ILE A 100 -8.54 6.08 3.20
CA ILE A 100 -9.02 7.09 4.16
C ILE A 100 -8.36 8.45 3.87
N ALA A 101 -7.04 8.48 3.64
CA ALA A 101 -6.32 9.70 3.30
C ALA A 101 -6.90 10.37 2.05
N ASN A 102 -7.11 9.61 0.96
CA ASN A 102 -7.70 10.14 -0.27
C ASN A 102 -9.18 10.53 -0.10
N ALA A 103 -9.97 9.78 0.69
CA ALA A 103 -11.36 10.14 0.98
C ALA A 103 -11.46 11.48 1.71
N LYS A 104 -10.58 11.73 2.69
CA LYS A 104 -10.48 13.00 3.40
C LYS A 104 -10.00 14.13 2.49
N LEU A 105 -8.96 13.89 1.69
CA LEU A 105 -8.45 14.86 0.73
C LEU A 105 -9.55 15.36 -0.22
N LYS A 106 -10.36 14.46 -0.78
CA LYS A 106 -11.43 14.80 -1.73
C LYS A 106 -12.50 15.74 -1.14
N ARG A 107 -12.76 15.61 0.16
CA ARG A 107 -13.80 16.37 0.88
C ARG A 107 -13.30 17.69 1.49
N SER A 108 -11.99 17.91 1.50
CA SER A 108 -11.40 19.08 2.16
C SER A 108 -11.25 20.25 1.19
N THR A 109 -11.47 21.47 1.67
CA THR A 109 -11.21 22.70 0.92
C THR A 109 -9.73 23.02 0.91
N THR A 110 -9.08 23.03 2.07
CA THR A 110 -7.62 23.05 2.27
C THR A 110 -7.11 21.65 2.62
N VAL A 111 -5.87 21.29 2.28
CA VAL A 111 -5.34 19.97 2.67
C VAL A 111 -5.03 19.94 4.19
N PRO A 112 -5.74 19.13 5.00
CA PRO A 112 -5.47 19.04 6.43
C PRO A 112 -4.29 18.10 6.72
N MET A 113 -3.56 18.35 7.82
CA MET A 113 -2.42 17.51 8.24
C MET A 113 -2.81 16.04 8.46
N ASN A 114 -4.06 15.77 8.86
CA ASN A 114 -4.51 14.40 9.07
C ASN A 114 -4.49 13.55 7.79
N VAL A 115 -4.65 14.13 6.59
CA VAL A 115 -4.52 13.41 5.30
C VAL A 115 -3.09 12.89 5.17
N THR A 116 -2.10 13.73 5.47
CA THR A 116 -0.68 13.37 5.43
C THR A 116 -0.36 12.30 6.46
N ILE A 117 -0.90 12.41 7.69
CA ILE A 117 -0.70 11.40 8.75
C ILE A 117 -1.23 10.04 8.30
N PHE A 118 -2.46 9.97 7.76
CA PHE A 118 -2.99 8.72 7.23
C PHE A 118 -2.17 8.16 6.08
N ALA A 119 -1.67 9.02 5.18
CA ALA A 119 -0.80 8.60 4.09
C ALA A 119 0.53 8.03 4.59
N ILE A 120 1.15 8.66 5.60
CA ILE A 120 2.39 8.18 6.24
C ILE A 120 2.14 6.83 6.91
N ILE A 121 1.09 6.70 7.72
CA ILE A 121 0.74 5.43 8.38
C ILE A 121 0.54 4.34 7.32
N GLY A 122 -0.21 4.64 6.25
CA GLY A 122 -0.44 3.68 5.16
C GLY A 122 0.86 3.23 4.48
N LEU A 123 1.78 4.16 4.22
CA LEU A 123 3.07 3.86 3.60
C LEU A 123 3.97 3.04 4.55
N VAL A 124 4.03 3.41 5.83
CA VAL A 124 4.78 2.68 6.86
C VAL A 124 4.25 1.26 7.03
N CYS A 125 2.92 1.07 7.04
CA CYS A 125 2.33 -0.27 7.10
C CYS A 125 2.86 -1.15 5.97
N ILE A 126 2.88 -0.65 4.73
CA ILE A 126 3.40 -1.41 3.60
C ILE A 126 4.88 -1.70 3.75
N LEU A 127 5.71 -0.68 3.95
CA LEU A 127 7.17 -0.84 4.02
C LEU A 127 7.61 -1.73 5.19
N SER A 128 6.87 -1.74 6.29
CA SER A 128 7.24 -2.50 7.49
C SER A 128 7.25 -4.03 7.30
N ARG A 129 6.41 -4.57 6.41
CA ARG A 129 6.21 -6.02 6.26
C ARG A 129 6.37 -6.51 4.83
N ILE A 130 7.19 -5.85 4.02
CA ILE A 130 7.59 -6.44 2.75
C ILE A 130 8.54 -7.62 3.03
N PRO A 131 8.32 -8.83 2.49
CA PRO A 131 9.26 -9.93 2.62
C PRO A 131 10.48 -9.69 1.70
N TYR A 132 11.37 -8.78 2.10
CA TYR A 132 12.50 -8.32 1.28
C TYR A 132 13.40 -9.45 0.76
N HIS A 133 13.59 -10.50 1.57
CA HIS A 133 14.37 -11.68 1.18
C HIS A 133 13.73 -12.47 0.03
N VAL A 134 12.41 -12.43 -0.12
CA VAL A 134 11.67 -13.04 -1.24
C VAL A 134 11.57 -12.07 -2.41
N TRP A 135 11.55 -10.77 -2.15
CA TRP A 135 11.41 -9.77 -3.20
C TRP A 135 12.66 -9.68 -4.09
N PHE A 136 13.86 -9.73 -3.49
CA PHE A 136 15.12 -9.63 -4.23
C PHE A 136 15.68 -10.98 -4.71
N ALA A 137 14.99 -12.09 -4.42
CA ALA A 137 15.36 -13.45 -4.82
C ALA A 137 14.56 -13.92 -6.04
#